data_AF-A0A2M7H3Y6-F1
#
_entry.id   AF-A0A2M7H3Y6-F1
#
_cell.length_a   1.000
_cell.length_b   1.000
_cell.length_c   1.000
_cell.angle_alpha   90.00
_cell.angle_beta   90.00
_cell.angle_gamma   90.00
#
_symmetry.space_group_name_H-M   'P 1'
#
loop_
_entity.id
_entity.type
_entity.pdbx_description
1 polymer ?
#
loop_
_entity_poly.entity_id
_entity_poly.type
_entity_poly.pdbx_seq_one_letter_code
_entity_poly.pdbx_strand_id
1 'polypeptide(L)'
;MKKITLVALVIFTIIVVGVGILGVLFPPVKSNTVPSKSANVNGVNQGATTQSETAGISKTEISKHSTASDCYLLINGNVYDVSAYIGVHPGGSSSITSRCGGEVTSIFTAIHSNFAWNLLGKYYIGPLETTVATGSTADTGTSAQDVFTVIQTALLDKYPNAEIIATKPSKSYYVSKLIYQGTLYEVHTDALGTVLGEEVQDDENDWTIWDTDADDLE
;
A
#
# COMPACT_ATOMS: atom_id res chain seq x y z
N MET A 1 41.68 -27.45 -37.85
CA MET A 1 41.05 -26.84 -36.65
C MET A 1 41.81 -25.56 -36.24
N LYS A 2 41.60 -24.43 -36.94
CA LYS A 2 42.26 -23.13 -36.64
C LYS A 2 41.41 -21.90 -37.01
N LYS A 3 40.11 -22.06 -37.32
CA LYS A 3 39.26 -20.96 -37.84
C LYS A 3 38.17 -20.47 -36.87
N ILE A 4 37.99 -21.11 -35.71
CA ILE A 4 36.89 -20.80 -34.79
C ILE A 4 37.32 -19.75 -33.73
N THR A 5 38.60 -19.66 -33.40
CA THR A 5 39.11 -18.72 -32.38
C THR A 5 39.14 -17.26 -32.83
N LEU A 6 39.06 -16.97 -34.14
CA LEU A 6 39.12 -15.60 -34.66
C LEU A 6 37.77 -14.87 -34.57
N VAL A 7 36.65 -15.60 -34.56
CA VAL A 7 35.30 -14.99 -34.57
C VAL A 7 34.88 -14.52 -33.17
N ALA A 8 35.38 -15.15 -32.10
CA ALA A 8 35.06 -14.77 -30.73
C ALA A 8 35.75 -13.48 -30.25
N LEU A 9 36.89 -13.09 -30.86
CA LEU A 9 37.67 -11.92 -30.43
C LEU A 9 37.14 -10.60 -31.03
N VAL A 10 36.52 -10.65 -32.20
CA VAL A 10 35.92 -9.46 -32.86
C VAL A 10 34.60 -9.04 -32.18
N ILE A 11 33.84 -9.99 -31.64
CA ILE A 11 32.56 -9.71 -30.96
C ILE A 11 32.82 -9.05 -29.59
N PHE A 12 33.88 -9.45 -28.87
CA PHE A 12 34.21 -8.87 -27.57
C PHE A 12 34.71 -7.41 -27.69
N THR A 13 35.38 -7.04 -28.78
CA THR A 13 35.82 -5.66 -29.02
C THR A 13 34.69 -4.69 -29.38
N ILE A 14 33.59 -5.17 -29.97
CA ILE A 14 32.45 -4.31 -30.34
C ILE A 14 31.60 -3.94 -29.10
N ILE A 15 31.52 -4.82 -28.10
CA ILE A 15 30.71 -4.59 -26.88
C ILE A 15 31.39 -3.57 -25.95
N VAL A 16 32.72 -3.47 -25.92
CA VAL A 16 33.45 -2.51 -25.06
C VAL A 16 33.44 -1.09 -25.63
N VAL A 17 33.28 -0.90 -26.95
CA VAL A 17 33.23 0.43 -27.58
C VAL A 17 31.80 0.99 -27.64
N GLY A 18 30.77 0.14 -27.57
CA GLY A 18 29.36 0.55 -27.66
C GLY A 18 28.75 1.23 -26.42
N VAL A 19 29.47 1.25 -25.27
CA VAL A 19 28.97 1.84 -24.01
C VAL A 19 29.64 3.19 -23.70
N GLY A 20 30.58 3.66 -24.54
CA GLY A 20 31.44 4.80 -24.24
C GLY A 20 31.03 6.17 -24.77
N ILE A 21 29.82 6.37 -25.36
CA ILE A 21 29.46 7.65 -26.02
C ILE A 21 27.98 8.03 -25.84
N LEU A 22 27.47 8.10 -24.60
CA LEU A 22 26.19 8.77 -24.33
C LEU A 22 26.21 9.50 -22.97
N GLY A 23 27.22 10.33 -22.76
CA GLY A 23 27.46 11.01 -21.48
C GLY A 23 27.88 12.47 -21.57
N VAL A 24 27.44 13.23 -22.59
CA VAL A 24 27.75 14.68 -22.68
C VAL A 24 26.72 15.41 -23.54
N LEU A 25 25.61 15.88 -22.95
CA LEU A 25 24.78 16.94 -23.54
C LEU A 25 23.73 17.52 -22.57
N PHE A 26 24.19 18.08 -21.43
CA PHE A 26 23.38 19.06 -20.70
C PHE A 26 24.26 20.27 -20.31
N PRO A 27 24.00 21.46 -20.89
CA PRO A 27 24.70 22.70 -20.51
C PRO A 27 24.25 23.22 -19.14
N PRO A 28 25.08 24.01 -18.44
CA PRO A 28 24.75 24.56 -17.12
C PRO A 28 23.73 25.70 -17.26
N VAL A 29 22.55 25.57 -16.64
CA VAL A 29 21.64 26.71 -16.49
C VAL A 29 22.04 27.54 -15.26
N LYS A 30 22.10 28.85 -15.49
CA LYS A 30 22.72 29.88 -14.64
C LYS A 30 21.92 30.11 -13.35
N SER A 31 22.63 30.11 -12.22
CA SER A 31 22.14 30.66 -10.96
C SER A 31 22.06 32.17 -11.08
N ASN A 32 20.84 32.72 -11.01
CA ASN A 32 20.64 34.17 -11.01
C ASN A 32 20.79 34.71 -9.59
N THR A 33 21.89 35.42 -9.41
CA THR A 33 22.18 36.37 -8.33
C THR A 33 21.09 37.42 -8.18
N VAL A 34 20.70 37.64 -6.93
CA VAL A 34 19.83 38.69 -6.40
C VAL A 34 20.36 40.10 -6.73
N PRO A 35 19.51 41.06 -7.13
CA PRO A 35 19.71 42.48 -6.86
C PRO A 35 18.93 42.89 -5.60
N SER A 36 19.66 43.48 -4.66
CA SER A 36 19.17 44.10 -3.43
C SER A 36 18.65 45.52 -3.69
N LYS A 37 17.63 45.91 -2.92
CA LYS A 37 17.22 47.27 -2.51
C LYS A 37 16.19 48.02 -3.38
N SER A 38 14.92 48.08 -2.94
CA SER A 38 14.40 49.20 -2.12
C SER A 38 12.85 49.29 -2.11
N ALA A 39 12.27 49.06 -0.93
CA ALA A 39 11.01 49.54 -0.33
C ALA A 39 9.82 50.05 -1.19
N ASN A 40 8.64 49.43 -0.99
CA ASN A 40 7.45 50.13 -0.46
C ASN A 40 6.50 49.14 0.24
N VAL A 41 5.96 49.56 1.37
CA VAL A 41 5.24 48.86 2.43
C VAL A 41 3.78 48.58 2.07
N ASN A 42 3.30 47.37 2.40
CA ASN A 42 2.11 47.09 3.22
C ASN A 42 1.58 45.67 2.99
N GLY A 43 1.42 44.92 4.09
CA GLY A 43 0.53 43.76 4.12
C GLY A 43 1.22 42.42 4.38
N VAL A 44 1.38 42.10 5.67
CA VAL A 44 1.10 40.78 6.28
C VAL A 44 1.54 39.55 5.47
N ASN A 45 2.61 38.87 5.91
CA ASN A 45 2.49 37.52 6.44
C ASN A 45 3.82 36.98 6.99
N GLN A 46 3.66 36.26 8.08
CA GLN A 46 4.68 35.77 8.98
C GLN A 46 5.51 34.66 8.33
N GLY A 47 6.81 34.66 8.63
CA GLY A 47 7.57 33.42 8.61
C GLY A 47 7.13 32.55 9.78
N ALA A 48 6.69 31.34 9.47
CA ALA A 48 6.67 30.21 10.40
C ALA A 48 6.66 28.92 9.56
N THR A 49 7.62 28.06 9.89
CA THR A 49 7.69 26.64 9.54
C THR A 49 6.32 25.96 9.62
N THR A 50 5.78 25.48 8.50
CA THR A 50 4.62 24.60 8.48
C THR A 50 5.09 23.17 8.26
N GLN A 51 4.92 22.34 9.27
CA GLN A 51 4.99 20.89 9.13
C GLN A 51 3.97 20.47 8.07
N SER A 52 4.45 19.82 7.00
CA SER A 52 3.60 19.32 5.93
C SER A 52 2.84 18.10 6.46
N GLU A 53 1.59 18.33 6.84
CA GLU A 53 0.53 17.34 6.84
C GLU A 53 0.64 16.57 5.51
N THR A 54 1.10 15.31 5.54
CA THR A 54 1.36 14.53 4.33
C THR A 54 0.04 14.25 3.65
N ALA A 55 -0.31 15.08 2.65
CA ALA A 55 -1.16 14.63 1.56
C ALA A 55 -0.56 13.31 1.07
N GLY A 56 -1.35 12.24 1.06
CA GLY A 56 -0.88 10.92 0.64
C GLY A 56 -0.43 10.93 -0.83
N ILE A 57 -0.18 9.75 -1.38
CA ILE A 57 0.12 9.57 -2.81
C ILE A 57 -1.11 8.98 -3.53
N SER A 58 -1.66 9.66 -4.54
CA SER A 58 -2.84 9.16 -5.27
C SER A 58 -2.55 7.90 -6.08
N LYS A 59 -3.58 7.08 -6.36
CA LYS A 59 -3.47 5.94 -7.29
C LYS A 59 -3.02 6.37 -8.70
N THR A 60 -3.44 7.56 -9.13
CA THR A 60 -3.04 8.14 -10.41
C THR A 60 -1.55 8.49 -10.43
N GLU A 61 -0.99 8.90 -9.31
CA GLU A 61 0.46 9.09 -9.19
C GLU A 61 1.19 7.76 -9.19
N ILE A 62 0.75 6.79 -8.38
CA ILE A 62 1.35 5.46 -8.27
C ILE A 62 1.47 4.80 -9.66
N SER A 63 0.43 4.86 -10.49
CA SER A 63 0.40 4.20 -11.81
C SER A 63 1.43 4.76 -12.82
N LYS A 64 1.97 5.96 -12.59
CA LYS A 64 3.05 6.53 -13.43
C LYS A 64 4.37 5.79 -13.21
N HIS A 65 4.59 5.24 -12.02
CA HIS A 65 5.80 4.53 -11.62
C HIS A 65 5.67 3.03 -11.93
N SER A 66 5.58 2.70 -13.21
CA SER A 66 5.25 1.36 -13.73
C SER A 66 6.41 0.63 -14.43
N THR A 67 7.66 1.04 -14.18
CA THR A 67 8.84 0.45 -14.86
C THR A 67 9.84 -0.14 -13.87
N ALA A 68 10.75 -1.01 -14.31
CA ALA A 68 11.73 -1.63 -13.41
C ALA A 68 12.71 -0.62 -12.75
N SER A 69 13.01 0.50 -13.41
CA SER A 69 13.86 1.55 -12.85
C SER A 69 13.08 2.58 -12.02
N ASP A 70 11.76 2.51 -12.05
CA ASP A 70 10.85 3.46 -11.43
C ASP A 70 9.52 2.73 -11.12
N CYS A 71 9.49 2.03 -9.98
CA CYS A 71 8.48 1.05 -9.62
C CYS A 71 7.89 1.34 -8.25
N TYR A 72 6.64 1.80 -8.23
CA TYR A 72 5.89 1.91 -6.99
C TYR A 72 4.96 0.73 -6.81
N LEU A 73 4.81 0.28 -5.56
CA LEU A 73 3.82 -0.72 -5.17
C LEU A 73 2.95 -0.16 -4.07
N LEU A 74 1.65 -0.42 -4.16
CA LEU A 74 0.68 -0.17 -3.10
C LEU A 74 0.44 -1.47 -2.33
N ILE A 75 0.78 -1.47 -1.04
CA ILE A 75 0.59 -2.60 -0.13
C ILE A 75 -0.02 -2.09 1.16
N ASN A 76 -1.20 -2.59 1.50
CA ASN A 76 -1.96 -2.30 2.71
C ASN A 76 -2.11 -0.79 2.97
N GLY A 77 -2.58 -0.05 1.95
CA GLY A 77 -2.80 1.40 2.04
C GLY A 77 -1.51 2.25 2.06
N ASN A 78 -0.34 1.64 1.91
CA ASN A 78 0.96 2.31 1.94
C ASN A 78 1.68 2.15 0.60
N VAL A 79 2.43 3.17 0.20
CA VAL A 79 3.16 3.21 -1.07
C VAL A 79 4.65 3.00 -0.82
N TYR A 80 5.25 2.17 -1.66
CA TYR A 80 6.65 1.77 -1.56
C TYR A 80 7.38 1.97 -2.89
N ASP A 81 8.51 2.66 -2.89
CA ASP A 81 9.45 2.69 -4.02
C ASP A 81 10.40 1.49 -3.93
N VAL A 82 10.15 0.48 -4.74
CA VAL A 82 10.92 -0.77 -4.75
C VAL A 82 11.95 -0.82 -5.88
N SER A 83 12.18 0.27 -6.61
CA SER A 83 13.06 0.32 -7.79
C SER A 83 14.45 -0.26 -7.51
N ALA A 84 15.04 0.10 -6.37
CA ALA A 84 16.35 -0.40 -5.94
C ALA A 84 16.35 -1.87 -5.47
N TYR A 85 15.18 -2.44 -5.16
CA TYR A 85 15.05 -3.81 -4.63
C TYR A 85 14.85 -4.88 -5.71
N ILE A 86 14.29 -4.52 -6.86
CA ILE A 86 13.86 -5.47 -7.91
C ILE A 86 14.97 -6.45 -8.32
N GLY A 87 16.21 -5.98 -8.41
CA GLY A 87 17.36 -6.80 -8.82
C GLY A 87 17.77 -7.87 -7.80
N VAL A 88 17.37 -7.73 -6.54
CA VAL A 88 17.74 -8.64 -5.44
C VAL A 88 16.54 -9.39 -4.87
N HIS A 89 15.36 -9.27 -5.49
CA HIS A 89 14.15 -9.95 -5.05
C HIS A 89 14.27 -11.47 -5.19
N PRO A 90 14.10 -12.27 -4.10
CA PRO A 90 14.24 -13.73 -4.15
C PRO A 90 13.29 -14.43 -5.12
N GLY A 91 12.09 -13.88 -5.34
CA GLY A 91 11.12 -14.38 -6.33
C GLY A 91 11.43 -13.99 -7.77
N GLY A 92 12.59 -13.36 -8.03
CA GLY A 92 13.00 -12.85 -9.33
C GLY A 92 12.43 -11.46 -9.65
N SER A 93 13.14 -10.71 -10.49
CA SER A 93 12.79 -9.34 -10.85
C SER A 93 11.43 -9.23 -11.56
N SER A 94 11.14 -10.14 -12.49
CA SER A 94 9.89 -10.13 -13.28
C SER A 94 8.62 -10.22 -12.43
N SER A 95 8.71 -10.90 -11.27
CA SER A 95 7.61 -11.06 -10.32
C SER A 95 7.17 -9.73 -9.70
N ILE A 96 8.08 -8.75 -9.61
CA ILE A 96 7.76 -7.38 -9.20
C ILE A 96 7.47 -6.50 -10.41
N THR A 97 8.31 -6.56 -11.46
CA THR A 97 8.22 -5.62 -12.60
C THR A 97 6.85 -5.67 -13.29
N SER A 98 6.22 -6.85 -13.36
CA SER A 98 4.87 -7.01 -13.94
C SER A 98 3.75 -6.34 -13.14
N ARG A 99 4.04 -5.81 -11.94
CA ARG A 99 3.08 -5.24 -10.99
C ARG A 99 3.41 -3.79 -10.60
N CYS A 100 4.45 -3.20 -11.17
CA CYS A 100 4.81 -1.81 -10.91
C CYS A 100 3.64 -0.87 -11.22
N GLY A 101 3.47 0.14 -10.38
CA GLY A 101 2.37 1.10 -10.43
C GLY A 101 1.02 0.54 -9.96
N GLY A 102 1.03 -0.61 -9.29
CA GLY A 102 -0.17 -1.36 -8.93
C GLY A 102 -0.30 -1.71 -7.44
N GLU A 103 -1.51 -2.16 -7.09
CA GLU A 103 -1.86 -2.72 -5.78
C GLU A 103 -1.53 -4.20 -5.74
N VAL A 104 -0.83 -4.65 -4.69
CA VAL A 104 -0.34 -6.04 -4.59
C VAL A 104 -0.49 -6.65 -3.19
N THR A 105 -1.35 -6.10 -2.33
CA THR A 105 -1.54 -6.59 -0.95
C THR A 105 -1.92 -8.04 -0.91
N SER A 106 -2.90 -8.46 -1.71
CA SER A 106 -3.40 -9.84 -1.69
C SER A 106 -2.30 -10.87 -1.97
N ILE A 107 -1.55 -10.66 -3.04
CA ILE A 107 -0.46 -11.56 -3.41
C ILE A 107 0.73 -11.42 -2.46
N PHE A 108 1.03 -10.21 -1.97
CA PHE A 108 2.12 -10.01 -1.03
C PHE A 108 1.86 -10.80 0.27
N THR A 109 0.67 -10.66 0.85
CA THR A 109 0.24 -11.36 2.06
C THR A 109 0.25 -12.88 1.90
N ALA A 110 -0.13 -13.40 0.73
CA ALA A 110 -0.24 -14.83 0.50
C ALA A 110 1.10 -15.59 0.46
N ILE A 111 2.20 -14.93 0.09
CA ILE A 111 3.46 -15.62 -0.25
C ILE A 111 4.69 -15.11 0.50
N HIS A 112 4.58 -14.02 1.27
CA HIS A 112 5.72 -13.40 1.94
C HIS A 112 5.73 -13.64 3.46
N SER A 113 6.94 -13.85 4.00
CA SER A 113 7.17 -14.05 5.43
C SER A 113 7.19 -12.73 6.22
N ASN A 114 7.16 -12.82 7.55
CA ASN A 114 7.30 -11.66 8.45
C ASN A 114 8.58 -10.83 8.20
N PHE A 115 9.66 -11.47 7.74
CA PHE A 115 10.88 -10.75 7.38
C PHE A 115 10.65 -9.80 6.19
N ALA A 116 9.89 -10.23 5.17
CA ALA A 116 9.58 -9.41 4.01
C ALA A 116 8.67 -8.22 4.39
N TRP A 117 7.73 -8.41 5.32
CA TRP A 117 6.94 -7.31 5.90
C TRP A 117 7.83 -6.26 6.57
N ASN A 118 8.80 -6.67 7.37
CA ASN A 118 9.75 -5.73 7.98
C ASN A 118 10.63 -5.03 6.94
N LEU A 119 10.96 -5.70 5.83
CA LEU A 119 11.80 -5.14 4.78
C LEU A 119 11.11 -4.00 4.02
N LEU A 120 9.78 -4.03 3.88
CA LEU A 120 9.00 -2.97 3.22
C LEU A 120 9.26 -1.58 3.81
N GLY A 121 9.50 -1.49 5.12
CA GLY A 121 9.78 -0.21 5.78
C GLY A 121 10.98 0.55 5.21
N LYS A 122 11.94 -0.12 4.56
CA LYS A 122 13.08 0.53 3.89
C LYS A 122 12.70 1.27 2.61
N TYR A 123 11.56 0.90 2.01
CA TYR A 123 11.10 1.38 0.71
C TYR A 123 9.86 2.26 0.84
N TYR A 124 9.37 2.50 2.06
CA TYR A 124 8.17 3.28 2.30
C TYR A 124 8.35 4.75 1.92
N ILE A 125 7.40 5.30 1.17
CA ILE A 125 7.43 6.71 0.72
C ILE A 125 6.20 7.51 1.14
N GLY A 126 5.15 6.87 1.66
CA GLY A 126 3.98 7.57 2.18
C GLY A 126 2.71 6.73 2.16
N PRO A 127 1.63 7.22 2.80
CA PRO A 127 0.32 6.59 2.71
C PRO A 127 -0.33 6.87 1.35
N LEU A 128 -1.31 6.04 0.97
CA LEU A 128 -2.21 6.35 -0.15
C LEU A 128 -3.02 7.61 0.18
N GLU A 129 -3.30 8.47 -0.80
CA GLU A 129 -4.24 9.58 -0.62
C GLU A 129 -5.62 9.05 -0.20
N THR A 130 -6.02 9.36 1.02
CA THR A 130 -7.42 9.31 1.44
C THR A 130 -8.06 10.62 1.00
N THR A 131 -8.74 10.60 -0.14
CA THR A 131 -9.66 11.68 -0.50
C THR A 131 -10.77 11.71 0.55
N VAL A 132 -10.69 12.62 1.52
CA VAL A 132 -11.84 12.98 2.35
C VAL A 132 -12.79 13.75 1.45
N ALA A 133 -13.56 13.01 0.65
CA ALA A 133 -14.62 13.56 -0.15
C ALA A 133 -15.76 13.96 0.80
N THR A 134 -15.73 15.21 1.23
CA THR A 134 -16.91 15.87 1.80
C THR A 134 -17.98 15.93 0.69
N GLY A 135 -18.81 14.88 0.62
CA GLY A 135 -20.02 14.85 -0.20
C GLY A 135 -20.01 13.87 -1.38
N SER A 136 -20.98 12.95 -1.30
CA SER A 136 -21.62 12.19 -2.39
C SER A 136 -21.12 10.78 -2.70
N THR A 137 -21.88 9.83 -2.15
CA THR A 137 -22.49 8.64 -2.81
C THR A 137 -21.65 7.73 -3.71
N ALA A 138 -21.48 6.50 -3.20
CA ALA A 138 -21.50 5.22 -3.93
C ALA A 138 -20.54 5.03 -5.12
N ASP A 139 -19.36 4.47 -4.85
CA ASP A 139 -18.73 3.46 -5.71
C ASP A 139 -17.80 2.55 -4.87
N THR A 140 -17.89 1.25 -5.12
CA THR A 140 -17.54 0.16 -4.22
C THR A 140 -16.13 -0.35 -4.53
N GLY A 141 -15.19 -0.05 -3.65
CA GLY A 141 -13.82 -0.56 -3.70
C GLY A 141 -13.11 -0.35 -2.37
N THR A 142 -13.83 -0.55 -1.26
CA THR A 142 -13.37 -0.38 0.11
C THR A 142 -12.32 -1.46 0.41
N SER A 143 -11.10 -1.06 0.76
CA SER A 143 -10.07 -2.03 1.13
C SER A 143 -10.50 -2.80 2.39
N ALA A 144 -10.04 -4.03 2.59
CA ALA A 144 -10.48 -4.83 3.76
C ALA A 144 -10.24 -4.10 5.09
N GLN A 145 -9.19 -3.28 5.20
CA GLN A 145 -8.93 -2.45 6.38
C GLN A 145 -9.90 -1.27 6.53
N ASP A 146 -10.28 -0.66 5.41
CA ASP A 146 -11.33 0.36 5.40
C ASP A 146 -12.66 -0.27 5.81
N VAL A 147 -12.96 -1.50 5.35
CA VAL A 147 -14.18 -2.23 5.72
C VAL A 147 -14.18 -2.56 7.21
N PHE A 148 -13.07 -3.04 7.78
CA PHE A 148 -12.99 -3.29 9.23
C PHE A 148 -13.17 -2.02 10.05
N THR A 149 -12.63 -0.90 9.61
CA THR A 149 -12.80 0.40 10.30
C THR A 149 -14.25 0.89 10.23
N VAL A 150 -14.89 0.73 9.07
CA VAL A 150 -16.31 1.06 8.86
C VAL A 150 -17.19 0.21 9.77
N ILE A 151 -16.96 -1.11 9.79
CA ILE A 151 -17.70 -2.04 10.64
C ILE A 151 -17.47 -1.72 12.11
N GLN A 152 -16.23 -1.48 12.54
CA GLN A 152 -15.91 -1.14 13.92
C GLN A 152 -16.62 0.15 14.35
N THR A 153 -16.63 1.17 13.50
CA THR A 153 -17.34 2.42 13.77
C THR A 153 -18.85 2.20 13.88
N ALA A 154 -19.44 1.46 12.94
CA ALA A 154 -20.87 1.16 12.95
C ALA A 154 -21.31 0.33 14.17
N LEU A 155 -20.47 -0.62 14.60
CA LEU A 155 -20.72 -1.42 15.81
C LEU A 155 -20.62 -0.59 17.08
N LEU A 156 -19.66 0.32 17.19
CA LEU A 156 -19.52 1.19 18.36
C LEU A 156 -20.61 2.27 18.45
N ASP A 157 -21.17 2.69 17.32
CA ASP A 157 -22.35 3.56 17.29
C ASP A 157 -23.61 2.84 17.81
N LYS A 158 -23.83 1.59 17.37
CA LYS A 158 -24.98 0.78 17.80
C LYS A 158 -24.83 0.24 19.23
N TYR A 159 -23.64 -0.16 19.63
CA TYR A 159 -23.31 -0.74 20.94
C TYR A 159 -22.27 0.14 21.66
N PRO A 160 -22.69 1.27 22.24
CA PRO A 160 -21.77 2.19 22.90
C PRO A 160 -21.08 1.50 24.09
N ASN A 161 -19.75 1.59 24.14
CA ASN A 161 -18.91 0.90 25.14
C ASN A 161 -18.84 -0.63 24.99
N ALA A 162 -19.22 -1.19 23.84
CA ALA A 162 -18.92 -2.60 23.55
C ALA A 162 -17.43 -2.84 23.33
N GLU A 163 -16.93 -3.97 23.80
CA GLU A 163 -15.60 -4.46 23.48
C GLU A 163 -15.68 -5.39 22.28
N ILE A 164 -15.11 -4.99 21.14
CA ILE A 164 -15.06 -5.83 19.94
C ILE A 164 -13.87 -6.77 20.07
N ILE A 165 -14.13 -8.07 20.17
CA ILE A 165 -13.12 -9.12 20.36
C ILE A 165 -12.47 -9.48 19.02
N ALA A 166 -13.28 -9.69 17.98
CA ALA A 166 -12.81 -10.11 16.67
C ALA A 166 -13.83 -9.77 15.59
N THR A 167 -13.37 -9.38 14.41
CA THR A 167 -14.18 -9.28 13.19
C THR A 167 -13.54 -10.12 12.10
N LYS A 168 -14.31 -11.04 11.51
CA LYS A 168 -13.85 -11.94 10.44
C LYS A 168 -14.70 -11.75 9.18
N PRO A 169 -14.09 -11.73 7.99
CA PRO A 169 -14.85 -11.78 6.74
C PRO A 169 -15.44 -13.19 6.53
N SER A 170 -16.65 -13.26 6.00
CA SER A 170 -17.34 -14.47 5.51
C SER A 170 -17.64 -14.30 4.01
N LYS A 171 -18.34 -15.28 3.39
CA LYS A 171 -18.60 -15.32 1.93
C LYS A 171 -19.26 -14.05 1.38
N SER A 172 -20.12 -13.38 2.16
CA SER A 172 -20.86 -12.17 1.73
C SER A 172 -21.13 -11.15 2.85
N TYR A 173 -20.67 -11.42 4.07
CA TYR A 173 -20.89 -10.59 5.26
C TYR A 173 -19.68 -10.70 6.19
N TYR A 174 -19.67 -9.92 7.25
CA TYR A 174 -18.65 -9.93 8.29
C TYR A 174 -19.28 -10.39 9.59
N VAL A 175 -18.56 -11.20 10.34
CA VAL A 175 -18.96 -11.68 11.66
C VAL A 175 -18.11 -10.99 12.70
N SER A 176 -18.75 -10.24 13.59
CA SER A 176 -18.10 -9.56 14.69
C SER A 176 -18.55 -10.14 16.02
N LYS A 177 -17.59 -10.56 16.86
CA LYS A 177 -17.84 -10.93 18.24
C LYS A 177 -17.57 -9.73 19.13
N LEU A 178 -18.55 -9.36 19.94
CA LEU A 178 -18.43 -8.22 20.86
C LEU A 178 -19.06 -8.51 22.22
N ILE A 179 -18.46 -7.99 23.28
CA ILE A 179 -19.02 -8.02 24.64
C ILE A 179 -19.74 -6.70 24.87
N TYR A 180 -21.02 -6.78 25.20
CA TYR A 180 -21.83 -5.62 25.53
C TYR A 180 -22.67 -5.91 26.76
N GLN A 181 -22.56 -5.05 27.78
CA GLN A 181 -23.21 -5.21 29.09
C GLN A 181 -22.94 -6.57 29.78
N GLY A 182 -21.79 -7.18 29.52
CA GLY A 182 -21.41 -8.48 30.06
C GLY A 182 -21.94 -9.69 29.28
N THR A 183 -22.64 -9.45 28.17
CA THR A 183 -23.16 -10.50 27.28
C THR A 183 -22.32 -10.57 26.00
N LEU A 184 -22.01 -11.78 25.54
CA LEU A 184 -21.33 -12.01 24.27
C LEU A 184 -22.35 -12.00 23.12
N TYR A 185 -22.11 -11.14 22.15
CA TYR A 185 -22.90 -11.04 20.93
C TYR A 185 -22.08 -11.47 19.73
N GLU A 186 -22.72 -12.19 18.82
CA GLU A 186 -22.27 -12.36 17.45
C GLU A 186 -23.14 -11.49 16.54
N VAL A 187 -22.50 -10.54 15.85
CA VAL A 187 -23.20 -9.58 14.98
C VAL A 187 -22.71 -9.75 13.56
N HIS A 188 -23.65 -9.98 12.64
CA HIS A 188 -23.38 -10.11 11.22
C HIS A 188 -23.62 -8.76 10.55
N THR A 189 -22.63 -8.25 9.81
CA THR A 189 -22.72 -6.95 9.12
C THR A 189 -22.36 -7.07 7.65
N ASP A 190 -22.90 -6.17 6.81
CA ASP A 190 -22.36 -5.97 5.47
C ASP A 190 -21.04 -5.17 5.49
N ALA A 191 -20.47 -4.89 4.31
CA ALA A 191 -19.25 -4.11 4.17
C ALA A 191 -19.41 -2.61 4.51
N LEU A 192 -20.64 -2.15 4.71
CA LEU A 192 -20.99 -0.78 5.11
C LEU A 192 -21.28 -0.69 6.63
N GLY A 193 -21.18 -1.80 7.36
CA GLY A 193 -21.51 -1.87 8.78
C GLY A 193 -23.01 -2.00 9.07
N THR A 194 -23.86 -2.23 8.05
CA THR A 194 -25.29 -2.50 8.25
C THR A 194 -25.46 -3.86 8.92
N VAL A 195 -26.16 -3.89 10.05
CA VAL A 195 -26.44 -5.16 10.76
C VAL A 195 -27.44 -6.00 9.98
N LEU A 196 -27.03 -7.20 9.59
CA LEU A 196 -27.82 -8.21 8.88
C LEU A 196 -28.47 -9.21 9.85
N GLY A 197 -27.85 -9.42 11.02
CA GLY A 197 -28.34 -10.33 12.07
C GLY A 197 -27.56 -10.14 13.37
N GLU A 198 -28.20 -10.44 14.50
CA GLU A 198 -27.57 -10.45 15.82
C GLU A 198 -28.00 -11.71 16.57
N GLU A 199 -27.05 -12.43 17.15
CA GLU A 199 -27.27 -13.62 17.96
C GLU A 199 -26.54 -13.44 19.30
N VAL A 200 -27.24 -13.76 20.40
CA VAL A 200 -26.64 -13.83 21.73
C VAL A 200 -25.98 -15.19 21.83
N GLN A 201 -24.67 -15.24 22.07
CA GLN A 201 -24.02 -16.51 22.36
C GLN A 201 -24.22 -16.82 23.85
N ASP A 202 -25.11 -17.78 24.12
CA ASP A 202 -25.21 -18.41 25.43
C ASP A 202 -23.87 -19.14 25.72
N ASP A 203 -23.44 -19.04 26.97
CA ASP A 203 -22.10 -19.32 27.52
C ASP A 203 -21.64 -20.79 27.47
N GLU A 204 -22.22 -21.63 26.61
CA GLU A 204 -21.93 -23.07 26.54
C GLU A 204 -21.02 -23.49 25.36
N ASN A 205 -20.60 -22.58 24.47
CA ASN A 205 -19.79 -23.00 23.31
C ASN A 205 -18.29 -23.07 23.63
N ASP A 206 -17.82 -24.32 23.74
CA ASP A 206 -16.44 -24.76 23.86
C ASP A 206 -15.49 -24.04 22.89
N TRP A 207 -14.51 -23.34 23.46
CA TRP A 207 -13.53 -22.50 22.77
C TRP A 207 -12.50 -23.30 21.95
N THR A 208 -12.58 -24.62 21.91
CA THR A 208 -11.61 -25.48 21.21
C THR A 208 -11.97 -25.82 19.76
N ILE A 209 -13.20 -25.56 19.29
CA ILE A 209 -13.66 -25.91 17.93
C ILE A 209 -13.37 -24.80 16.90
N TRP A 210 -12.28 -24.04 17.07
CA TRP A 210 -11.88 -22.99 16.10
C TRP A 210 -10.54 -23.28 15.41
N ASP A 211 -9.87 -24.39 15.76
CA ASP A 211 -8.60 -24.82 15.14
C ASP A 211 -8.76 -25.98 14.13
N THR A 212 -9.95 -26.58 13.98
CA THR A 212 -10.10 -27.84 13.20
C THR A 212 -10.86 -27.78 11.88
N ASP A 213 -11.53 -26.69 11.52
CA ASP A 213 -12.37 -26.70 10.31
C ASP A 213 -11.64 -26.10 9.08
N ALA A 214 -10.44 -26.64 8.82
CA ALA A 214 -9.65 -26.35 7.62
C ALA A 214 -10.11 -27.12 6.37
N ASP A 215 -11.23 -27.85 6.42
CA ASP A 215 -11.59 -28.85 5.39
C ASP A 215 -12.78 -28.49 4.47
N ASP A 216 -13.43 -27.33 4.59
CA ASP A 216 -14.63 -27.02 3.76
C ASP A 216 -14.40 -25.99 2.63
N LEU A 217 -13.28 -26.12 1.91
CA LEU A 217 -13.06 -25.47 0.61
C LEU A 217 -12.94 -26.51 -0.52
N GLU A 218 -14.08 -27.12 -0.89
CA GLU A 218 -14.34 -27.61 -2.25
C GLU A 218 -15.34 -26.68 -2.98
#